data_AF-A0A525L762-F1
#
_entry.id   AF-A0A525L762-F1
#
_cell.length_a   1.000
_cell.length_b   1.000
_cell.length_c   1.000
_cell.angle_alpha   90.00
_cell.angle_beta   90.00
_cell.angle_gamma   90.00
#
_symmetry.space_group_name_H-M   'P 1'
#
loop_
_entity.id
_entity.type
_entity.pdbx_description
1 polymer ?
#
loop_
_entity_poly.entity_id
_entity_poly.type
_entity_poly.pdbx_seq_one_letter_code
_entity_poly.pdbx_strand_id
1 'polypeptide(L)' 'MSLIEKIPTMSDEEVINLLANARRLADSGDEKQKAAAGELLPALEEAAAERRTTKLAAAQAKRAASRRPKAQVAA' A
#
# COMPACT_ATOMS: atom_id res chain seq x y z
N MET A 1 0.52 10.33 20.26
CA MET A 1 0.64 10.04 18.84
C MET A 1 0.45 8.54 18.65
N SER A 2 -0.62 8.13 17.96
CA SER A 2 -0.92 6.72 17.68
C SER A 2 -0.18 6.25 16.42
N LEU A 3 -0.17 4.93 16.19
CA LEU A 3 0.35 4.37 14.93
C LEU A 3 -0.53 4.73 13.74
N ILE A 4 -1.86 4.84 13.93
CA ILE A 4 -2.81 5.21 12.88
C ILE A 4 -2.47 6.60 12.31
N GLU A 5 -2.14 7.55 13.19
CA GLU A 5 -1.74 8.91 12.80
C GLU A 5 -0.44 8.94 11.97
N LYS A 6 0.39 7.90 12.02
CA LYS A 6 1.65 7.80 11.28
C LYS A 6 1.51 7.15 9.91
N ILE A 7 0.44 6.36 9.68
CA ILE A 7 0.22 5.63 8.41
C ILE A 7 0.35 6.53 7.17
N PRO A 8 -0.17 7.77 7.13
CA PRO A 8 -0.03 8.64 5.97
C PRO A 8 1.42 9.00 5.63
N THR A 9 2.32 9.00 6.62
CA THR A 9 3.74 9.34 6.45
C THR A 9 4.65 8.14 6.22
N MET A 10 4.13 6.92 6.38
CA MET A 10 4.91 5.70 6.19
C MET A 10 5.18 5.44 4.70
N SER A 11 6.33 4.89 4.40
CA SER A 11 6.65 4.34 3.08
C SER A 11 5.80 3.10 2.77
N ASP A 12 5.77 2.70 1.49
CA ASP A 12 4.97 1.54 1.06
C ASP A 12 5.45 0.24 1.71
N GLU A 13 6.77 0.10 1.85
CA GLU A 13 7.38 -1.05 2.50
C GLU A 13 6.99 -1.10 3.98
N GLU A 14 7.02 0.05 4.67
CA GLU A 14 6.62 0.13 6.08
C GLU A 14 5.14 -0.23 6.27
N VAL A 15 4.23 0.24 5.40
CA VAL A 15 2.81 -0.12 5.46
C VAL A 15 2.60 -1.62 5.23
N ILE A 16 3.26 -2.20 4.23
CA ILE A 16 3.15 -3.63 3.93
C ILE A 16 3.69 -4.47 5.10
N ASN A 17 4.85 -4.11 5.64
CA ASN A 17 5.46 -4.82 6.76
C ASN A 17 4.61 -4.70 8.03
N LEU A 18 4.07 -3.52 8.32
CA LEU A 18 3.19 -3.33 9.47
C LEU A 18 1.88 -4.10 9.30
N LEU A 19 1.28 -4.11 8.11
CA LEU A 19 0.10 -4.91 7.80
C LEU A 19 0.34 -6.42 8.01
N ALA A 20 1.46 -6.95 7.50
CA ALA A 20 1.82 -8.36 7.68
C ALA A 20 1.99 -8.73 9.16
N ASN A 21 2.65 -7.86 9.94
CA ASN A 21 2.81 -8.06 11.37
C ASN A 21 1.48 -7.97 12.12
N ALA A 22 0.63 -7.01 11.78
CA ALA A 22 -0.70 -6.86 12.38
C ALA A 22 -1.55 -8.11 12.14
N ARG A 23 -1.54 -8.67 10.92
CA ARG A 23 -2.22 -9.94 10.60
C ARG A 23 -1.71 -11.09 11.46
N ARG A 24 -0.38 -11.26 11.57
CA ARG A 24 0.21 -12.30 12.44
C ARG A 24 -0.22 -12.14 13.90
N LEU A 25 -0.25 -10.90 14.41
CA LEU A 25 -0.67 -10.63 15.79
C LEU A 25 -2.18 -10.88 16.01
N ALA A 26 -3.03 -10.57 15.04
CA ALA A 26 -4.45 -10.89 15.10
C ALA A 26 -4.69 -12.41 15.19
N ASP A 27 -3.89 -13.19 14.47
CA ASP A 27 -4.02 -14.65 14.44
C ASP A 27 -3.45 -15.30 15.72
N SER A 28 -2.20 -14.99 16.05
CA SER A 28 -1.41 -15.74 17.05
C SER A 28 -0.96 -14.94 18.27
N GLY A 29 -1.33 -13.66 18.38
CA GLY A 29 -0.94 -12.81 19.51
C GLY A 29 -1.68 -13.12 20.81
N ASP A 30 -1.24 -12.51 21.91
CA ASP A 30 -2.02 -12.44 23.14
C ASP A 30 -3.27 -11.54 22.98
N GLU A 31 -4.16 -11.52 23.96
CA GLU A 31 -5.41 -10.75 23.90
C GLU A 31 -5.20 -9.25 23.62
N LYS A 32 -4.15 -8.65 24.19
CA LYS A 32 -3.83 -7.23 23.98
C LYS A 32 -3.29 -6.99 22.57
N GLN A 33 -2.44 -7.91 22.09
CA GLN A 33 -1.90 -7.85 20.73
C GLN A 33 -2.99 -8.03 19.68
N LYS A 34 -3.93 -8.95 19.90
CA LYS A 34 -5.09 -9.15 19.03
C LYS A 34 -5.99 -7.92 18.98
N ALA A 35 -6.27 -7.30 20.13
CA ALA A 35 -7.05 -6.07 20.19
C ALA A 35 -6.36 -4.93 19.43
N ALA A 36 -5.08 -4.69 19.69
CA ALA A 36 -4.30 -3.66 19.01
C ALA A 36 -4.18 -3.92 17.49
N ALA A 37 -4.03 -5.17 17.07
CA ALA A 37 -4.04 -5.54 15.66
C ALA A 37 -5.40 -5.26 15.02
N GLY A 38 -6.50 -5.60 15.70
CA GLY A 38 -7.87 -5.34 15.24
C GLY A 38 -8.13 -3.85 15.01
N GLU A 39 -7.58 -2.97 15.85
CA GLU A 39 -7.68 -1.52 15.67
C GLU A 39 -6.89 -1.01 14.45
N LEU A 40 -5.73 -1.61 14.17
CA LEU A 40 -4.82 -1.16 13.10
C LEU A 40 -5.16 -1.71 11.72
N LEU A 41 -5.70 -2.93 11.65
CA LEU A 41 -5.91 -3.65 10.40
C LEU A 41 -6.73 -2.86 9.37
N PRO A 42 -7.89 -2.26 9.70
CA PRO A 42 -8.70 -1.53 8.72
C PRO A 42 -7.92 -0.40 8.03
N ALA A 43 -7.21 0.43 8.80
CA ALA A 43 -6.46 1.57 8.28
C ALA A 43 -5.25 1.13 7.43
N LEU A 44 -4.59 0.03 7.80
CA LEU A 44 -3.46 -0.52 7.04
C LEU A 44 -3.90 -1.16 5.73
N GLU A 45 -5.05 -1.84 5.72
CA GLU A 45 -5.60 -2.46 4.52
C GLU A 45 -6.06 -1.41 3.50
N GLU A 46 -6.72 -0.35 3.96
CA GLU A 46 -7.10 0.79 3.13
C GLU A 46 -5.86 1.44 2.51
N ALA A 47 -4.87 1.82 3.33
CA ALA A 47 -3.64 2.43 2.84
C ALA A 47 -2.88 1.53 1.85
N ALA A 48 -2.80 0.22 2.10
CA ALA A 48 -2.18 -0.72 1.18
C ALA A 48 -2.93 -0.83 -0.15
N ALA A 49 -4.26 -0.82 -0.12
CA ALA A 49 -5.10 -0.84 -1.31
C ALA A 49 -4.93 0.42 -2.16
N GLU A 50 -4.98 1.61 -1.55
CA GLU A 50 -4.78 2.90 -2.23
C GLU A 50 -3.40 3.01 -2.90
N ARG A 51 -2.35 2.55 -2.20
CA ARG A 51 -1.00 2.54 -2.76
C ARG A 51 -0.90 1.58 -3.95
N ARG A 52 -1.53 0.41 -3.85
CA ARG A 52 -1.58 -0.56 -4.95
C ARG A 52 -2.32 0.01 -6.17
N THR A 53 -3.46 0.65 -5.99
CA THR A 53 -4.22 1.26 -7.11
C THR A 53 -3.41 2.38 -7.75
N THR A 54 -2.76 3.23 -6.95
CA THR A 54 -1.87 4.31 -7.44
C THR A 54 -0.71 3.75 -8.27
N LYS A 55 -0.04 2.70 -7.79
CA LYS A 55 1.05 2.03 -8.55
C LYS A 55 0.56 1.44 -9.87
N LEU A 56 -0.59 0.78 -9.86
CA LEU A 56 -1.18 0.20 -11.07
C LEU A 56 -1.54 1.29 -12.08
N ALA A 57 -2.11 2.41 -11.63
CA ALA A 57 -2.42 3.56 -12.49
C ALA A 57 -1.14 4.16 -13.10
N ALA A 58 -0.10 4.38 -12.28
CA ALA A 58 1.19 4.90 -12.74
C ALA A 58 1.87 3.95 -13.75
N ALA A 59 1.83 2.64 -13.52
CA ALA A 59 2.37 1.65 -14.44
C ALA A 59 1.63 1.63 -15.77
N GLN A 60 0.30 1.76 -15.75
CA GLN A 60 -0.52 1.88 -16.97
C GLN A 60 -0.19 3.14 -17.76
N ALA A 61 -0.06 4.29 -17.09
CA ALA A 61 0.32 5.55 -17.73
C ALA A 61 1.71 5.45 -18.40
N LYS A 62 2.70 4.86 -17.73
CA LYS A 62 4.03 4.62 -18.29
C LYS A 62 3.99 3.72 -19.53
N ARG A 63 3.18 2.65 -19.50
CA ARG A 63 2.98 1.75 -20.65
C ARG A 63 2.27 2.44 -21.81
N ALA A 64 1.32 3.32 -21.55
CA ALA A 64 0.65 4.09 -22.60
C ALA A 64 1.62 5.09 -23.27
N ALA A 65 2.46 5.74 -22.48
CA ALA A 65 3.47 6.68 -22.97
C ALA A 65 4.53 6.00 -23.86
N SER A 66 4.99 4.80 -23.50
CA SER A 66 5.98 4.05 -24.29
C SER A 66 5.42 3.42 -25.58
N ARG A 67 4.10 3.36 -25.74
CA ARG A 67 3.42 2.80 -26.93
C ARG A 67 3.05 3.86 -27.97
N ARG A 68 3.31 5.15 -27.74
CA ARG A 68 3.16 6.16 -28.80
C ARG A 68 4.16 5.82 -29.91
N PRO A 69 3.69 5.46 -31.13
CA PRO A 69 4.60 5.20 -32.24
C PRO A 69 5.42 6.46 -32.45
N LYS A 70 6.74 6.30 -32.58
CA LYS A 70 7.61 7.35 -33.12
C LYS A 70 6.95 7.76 -34.44
N ALA A 71 6.37 8.96 -34.49
CA ALA A 71 5.82 9.49 -35.72
C ALA A 71 6.93 9.33 -36.76
N GLN A 72 6.61 8.54 -37.78
CA GLN A 72 7.47 8.24 -38.89
C GLN A 72 7.92 9.57 -39.47
N VAL A 73 9.16 9.97 -39.20
CA VAL A 73 9.79 11.08 -39.90
C VAL A 73 10.09 10.54 -41.28
N ALA A 74 9.08 10.59 -42.15
CA ALA A 74 9.18 10.38 -43.58
C ALA A 74 8.79 11.69 -44.25
N ALA A 75 9.80 12.42 -44.70
CA ALA A 75 9.84 13.27 -45.90
C ALA A 75 11.23 13.93 -45.95
#